data_AF-A0A226MPA4-F1
#
_entry.id   AF-A0A226MPA4-F1
#
_cell.length_a   1.000
_cell.length_b   1.000
_cell.length_c   1.000
_cell.angle_alpha   90.00
_cell.angle_beta   90.00
_cell.angle_gamma   90.00
#
_symmetry.space_group_name_H-M   'P 1'
#
loop_
_entity.id
_entity.type
_entity.pdbx_description
1 polymer ?
#
loop_
_entity_poly.entity_id
_entity_poly.type
_entity_poly.pdbx_seq_one_letter_code
_entity_poly.pdbx_strand_id
1 'polypeptide(L)'
;MGPVTMNYGKVKARSRLACCAGDACQTASVSLPPENNVPNGYQCPACYSVDSFHCANETVNCTGSESQCVDLAGLMNTGNSLLFGAVCHPLHLSGKPNLRESNTEK
;
A
#
# COMPACT_ATOMS: atom_id res chain seq x y z
N MET A 1 10.45 -2.39 11.13
CA MET A 1 9.45 -2.45 10.03
C MET A 1 9.99 -1.64 8.87
N GLY A 2 9.89 -2.16 7.64
CA GLY A 2 10.29 -1.44 6.43
C GLY A 2 9.26 -0.37 6.02
N PRO A 3 9.59 0.52 5.08
CA PRO A 3 8.60 1.41 4.48
C PRO A 3 7.55 0.61 3.70
N VAL A 4 6.29 0.99 3.82
CA VAL A 4 5.16 0.47 3.04
C VAL A 4 4.98 1.38 1.83
N THR A 5 4.87 0.78 0.64
CA THR A 5 4.65 1.50 -0.61
C THR A 5 3.51 0.85 -1.39
N MET A 6 2.57 1.64 -1.89
CA MET A 6 1.43 1.20 -2.71
C MET A 6 1.35 2.08 -3.94
N ASN A 7 1.58 1.50 -5.11
CA ASN A 7 1.59 2.22 -6.38
C ASN A 7 0.31 1.93 -7.18
N TYR A 8 -0.59 2.92 -7.22
CA TYR A 8 -1.85 2.89 -7.97
C TYR A 8 -1.70 3.46 -9.39
N GLY A 9 -0.47 3.53 -9.90
CA GLY A 9 -0.15 4.00 -11.24
C GLY A 9 -0.01 5.51 -11.32
N LYS A 10 -1.14 6.23 -11.21
CA LYS A 10 -1.15 7.71 -11.22
C LYS A 10 -0.69 8.31 -9.89
N VAL A 11 -0.89 7.58 -8.81
CA VAL A 11 -0.53 8.01 -7.45
C VAL A 11 0.22 6.88 -6.73
N LYS A 12 1.23 7.25 -5.94
CA LYS A 12 1.99 6.32 -5.11
C LYS A 12 1.90 6.75 -3.65
N ALA A 13 1.33 5.91 -2.81
CA ALA A 13 1.25 6.11 -1.37
C ALA A 13 2.48 5.47 -0.70
N ARG A 14 3.16 6.23 0.16
CA ARG A 14 4.38 5.79 0.84
C ARG A 14 4.30 6.15 2.32
N SER A 15 4.55 5.18 3.18
CA SER A 15 4.52 5.37 4.63
C SER A 15 5.69 4.64 5.28
N ARG A 16 6.23 5.22 6.35
CA ARG A 16 7.22 4.56 7.20
C ARG A 16 6.82 4.81 8.63
N LEU A 17 6.74 3.74 9.40
CA LEU A 17 6.46 3.78 10.83
C LEU A 17 7.70 3.34 11.59
N ALA A 18 8.10 4.12 12.58
CA ALA A 18 9.10 3.73 13.56
C ALA A 18 8.41 3.65 14.93
N CYS A 19 8.62 2.55 15.64
CA CYS A 19 8.18 2.41 17.02
C CYS A 19 9.32 2.84 17.95
N CYS A 20 9.02 3.66 18.94
CA CYS A 20 9.94 4.12 19.97
C CYS A 20 9.26 4.03 21.35
N ALA A 21 10.05 4.07 22.43
CA ALA A 21 9.54 4.07 23.80
C ALA A 21 10.35 5.02 24.68
N GLY A 22 9.66 5.74 25.57
CA GLY A 22 10.29 6.67 26.53
C GLY A 22 11.13 7.75 25.83
N ASP A 23 12.30 8.03 26.40
CA ASP A 23 13.20 9.09 25.91
C ASP A 23 13.75 8.83 24.50
N ALA A 24 13.72 7.59 24.02
CA ALA A 24 14.08 7.26 22.64
C ALA A 24 13.14 7.94 21.63
N CYS A 25 11.91 8.31 22.02
CA CYS A 25 11.01 9.06 21.15
C CYS A 25 11.39 10.54 21.00
N GLN A 26 12.10 11.13 21.97
CA GLN A 26 12.45 12.56 21.93
C GLN A 26 13.41 12.88 20.77
N THR A 27 14.22 11.90 20.37
CA THR A 27 15.21 12.02 19.28
C THR A 27 14.86 11.18 18.06
N ALA A 28 13.71 10.49 18.07
CA ALA A 28 13.27 9.66 16.96
C ALA A 28 12.93 10.56 15.76
N SER A 29 13.63 10.35 14.65
CA SER A 29 13.30 10.97 13.37
C SER A 29 12.88 9.90 12.36
N VAL A 30 11.76 10.13 11.69
CA VAL A 30 11.24 9.23 10.65
C VAL A 30 11.28 9.95 9.32
N SER A 31 12.20 9.51 8.46
CA SER A 31 12.28 9.95 7.07
C SER A 31 11.83 8.84 6.12
N LEU A 32 11.17 9.23 5.04
CA LEU A 32 10.93 8.33 3.91
C LEU A 32 12.24 8.19 3.11
N PRO A 33 12.61 6.98 2.69
CA PRO A 33 13.75 6.82 1.79
C PRO A 33 13.45 7.49 0.44
N PRO A 34 14.49 7.83 -0.35
CA PRO A 34 14.31 8.29 -1.72
C PRO A 34 13.45 7.33 -2.54
N GLU A 35 12.68 7.86 -3.47
CA GLU A 35 11.89 7.02 -4.36
C GLU A 35 12.76 6.39 -5.45
N ASN A 36 12.59 5.09 -5.67
CA ASN A 36 13.16 4.43 -6.83
C ASN A 36 12.07 4.30 -7.91
N ASN A 37 12.13 5.16 -8.91
CA ASN A 37 11.19 5.19 -10.03
C ASN A 37 11.71 4.43 -11.27
N VAL A 38 12.79 3.68 -11.14
CA VAL A 38 13.31 2.87 -12.24
C VAL A 38 12.37 1.68 -12.47
N PRO A 39 11.82 1.50 -13.69
CA PRO A 39 11.00 0.35 -14.04
C PRO A 39 11.76 -0.95 -13.80
N ASN A 40 11.13 -1.93 -13.16
CA ASN A 40 11.75 -3.21 -12.84
C ASN A 40 11.32 -4.36 -13.78
N GLY A 41 10.53 -4.05 -14.80
CA GLY A 41 10.04 -5.00 -15.80
C GLY A 41 8.72 -5.70 -15.45
N TYR A 42 8.20 -5.54 -14.24
CA TYR A 42 6.87 -6.03 -13.88
C TYR A 42 5.79 -5.07 -14.34
N GLN A 43 4.69 -5.61 -14.84
CA GLN A 43 3.51 -4.86 -15.26
C GLN A 43 2.29 -5.35 -14.47
N CYS A 44 1.63 -4.44 -13.78
CA CYS A 44 0.44 -4.72 -12.99
C CYS A 44 -0.69 -3.76 -13.33
N PRO A 45 -1.96 -4.18 -13.18
CA PRO A 45 -3.06 -3.23 -13.05
C PRO A 45 -2.77 -2.30 -11.88
N ALA A 46 -2.92 -0.99 -12.10
CA ALA A 46 -2.73 -0.01 -11.06
C ALA A 46 -3.77 1.10 -11.18
N CYS A 47 -4.70 1.10 -10.23
CA CYS A 47 -5.86 1.99 -10.24
C CYS A 47 -6.51 2.06 -8.86
N TYR A 48 -7.36 3.06 -8.64
CA TYR A 48 -8.20 3.13 -7.45
C TYR A 48 -9.61 3.63 -7.79
N SER A 49 -10.59 3.27 -6.96
CA SER A 49 -11.97 3.74 -7.03
C SER A 49 -12.56 3.93 -5.63
N VAL A 50 -13.49 4.88 -5.51
CA VAL A 50 -14.30 5.11 -4.32
C VAL A 50 -15.71 4.59 -4.60
N ASP A 51 -16.29 3.86 -3.65
CA ASP A 51 -17.64 3.28 -3.70
C ASP A 51 -17.89 2.34 -4.89
N SER A 52 -16.83 1.68 -5.34
CA SER A 52 -16.84 0.64 -6.38
C SER A 52 -15.82 -0.44 -6.04
N PHE A 53 -16.11 -1.69 -6.39
CA PHE A 53 -15.21 -2.85 -6.25
C PHE A 53 -14.27 -3.05 -7.44
N HIS A 54 -14.34 -2.18 -8.43
CA HIS A 54 -13.52 -2.25 -9.63
C HIS A 54 -13.07 -0.84 -10.04
N CYS A 55 -11.85 -0.76 -10.54
CA CYS A 55 -11.28 0.44 -11.14
C CYS A 55 -10.77 0.14 -12.56
N ALA A 56 -10.32 1.17 -13.28
CA ALA A 56 -9.91 1.04 -14.68
C ALA A 56 -8.79 0.01 -14.86
N ASN A 57 -8.82 -0.76 -15.96
CA ASN A 57 -7.78 -1.71 -16.34
C ASN A 57 -6.52 -1.02 -16.91
N GLU A 58 -6.05 0.04 -16.25
CA GLU A 58 -4.79 0.70 -16.59
C GLU A 58 -3.63 -0.14 -16.05
N THR A 59 -2.70 -0.52 -16.92
CA THR A 59 -1.49 -1.27 -16.54
C THR A 59 -0.31 -0.31 -16.47
N VAL A 60 0.51 -0.45 -15.43
CA VAL A 60 1.73 0.36 -15.26
C VAL A 60 2.96 -0.51 -15.08
N ASN A 61 4.12 0.05 -15.44
CA ASN A 61 5.40 -0.55 -15.11
C ASN A 61 5.70 -0.31 -13.64
N CYS A 62 5.79 -1.38 -12.85
CA CYS A 62 6.19 -1.30 -11.46
C CYS A 62 7.66 -0.86 -11.34
N THR A 63 8.00 -0.26 -10.20
CA THR A 63 9.29 0.41 -10.02
C THR A 63 10.05 -0.11 -8.81
N GLY A 64 11.38 -0.06 -8.87
CA GLY A 64 12.23 -0.48 -7.76
C GLY A 64 11.94 -1.90 -7.29
N SER A 65 11.59 -2.08 -6.01
CA SER A 65 11.34 -3.38 -5.39
C SER A 65 9.90 -3.90 -5.53
N GLU A 66 9.01 -3.14 -6.16
CA GLU A 66 7.59 -3.48 -6.32
C GLU A 66 7.42 -4.65 -7.31
N SER A 67 7.33 -5.88 -6.81
CA SER A 67 7.40 -7.12 -7.62
C SER A 67 6.13 -7.98 -7.57
N GLN A 68 5.06 -7.47 -6.96
CA GLN A 68 3.76 -8.14 -6.87
C GLN A 68 2.61 -7.22 -7.27
N CYS A 69 1.57 -7.81 -7.86
CA CYS A 69 0.29 -7.15 -8.09
C CYS A 69 -0.69 -7.57 -6.99
N VAL A 70 -1.30 -6.60 -6.30
CA VAL A 70 -2.22 -6.85 -5.19
C VAL A 70 -3.47 -6.00 -5.36
N ASP A 71 -4.63 -6.62 -5.18
CA ASP A 71 -5.90 -5.92 -5.04
C ASP A 71 -6.17 -5.65 -3.56
N LEU A 72 -6.53 -4.40 -3.26
CA LEU A 72 -6.80 -3.91 -1.92
C LEU A 72 -8.22 -3.37 -1.87
N ALA A 73 -8.98 -3.79 -0.87
CA ALA A 73 -10.28 -3.24 -0.55
C ALA A 73 -10.31 -2.83 0.93
N GLY A 74 -10.87 -1.66 1.23
CA GLY A 74 -10.97 -1.18 2.60
C GLY A 74 -12.06 -0.14 2.77
N LEU A 75 -12.75 -0.17 3.92
CA LEU A 75 -13.73 0.84 4.29
C LEU A 75 -13.02 2.03 4.94
N MET A 76 -13.22 3.23 4.41
CA MET A 76 -12.80 4.45 5.07
C MET A 76 -13.85 4.86 6.10
N ASN A 77 -13.41 5.00 7.36
CA ASN A 77 -14.26 5.52 8.43
C ASN A 77 -14.70 6.97 8.18
N THR A 78 -13.91 7.74 7.41
CA THR A 78 -14.29 9.08 6.98
C THR A 78 -15.23 8.97 5.78
N GLY A 79 -16.51 9.24 5.99
CA GLY A 79 -17.52 9.26 4.91
C GLY A 79 -18.16 7.91 4.58
N ASN A 80 -17.83 6.84 5.31
CA ASN A 80 -18.36 5.48 5.10
C ASN A 80 -18.16 4.95 3.67
N SER A 81 -17.11 5.42 2.99
CA SER A 81 -16.85 5.03 1.60
C SER A 81 -15.97 3.79 1.51
N LEU A 82 -16.25 2.95 0.52
CA LEU A 82 -15.38 1.83 0.15
C LEU A 82 -14.26 2.32 -0.75
N LEU A 83 -13.02 1.99 -0.44
CA LEU A 83 -11.90 2.10 -1.38
C LEU A 83 -11.57 0.74 -1.95
N PHE A 84 -11.43 0.68 -3.27
CA PHE A 84 -10.80 -0.42 -3.97
C PHE A 84 -9.58 0.10 -4.73
N GLY A 85 -8.54 -0.71 -4.85
CA GLY A 85 -7.46 -0.41 -5.77
C GLY A 85 -6.55 -1.61 -6.06
N ALA A 86 -6.09 -1.68 -7.30
CA ALA A 86 -5.02 -2.58 -7.72
C ALA A 86 -3.69 -1.82 -7.61
N VAL A 87 -2.65 -2.48 -7.09
CA VAL A 87 -1.35 -1.82 -6.86
C VAL A 87 -0.15 -2.72 -7.17
N CYS A 88 0.96 -2.08 -7.57
CA CYS A 88 2.28 -2.69 -7.43
C CYS A 88 2.75 -2.61 -5.96
N HIS A 89 3.20 -3.72 -5.39
CA HIS A 89 3.70 -3.80 -4.02
C HIS A 89 5.01 -4.61 -3.93
N PRO A 90 5.94 -4.29 -3.01
CA PRO A 90 7.11 -5.13 -2.76
C PRO A 90 6.72 -6.49 -2.17
N LEU A 91 7.38 -7.57 -2.60
CA LEU A 91 7.25 -8.87 -1.93
C LEU A 91 7.82 -8.76 -0.50
N HIS A 92 6.96 -8.73 0.51
CA HIS A 92 7.39 -8.79 1.90
C HIS A 92 7.49 -10.26 2.34
N LEU A 93 8.71 -10.77 2.58
CA LEU A 93 8.98 -12.12 3.12
C LEU A 93 8.54 -12.32 4.60
N SER A 94 7.79 -11.38 5.18
CA SER A 94 7.39 -11.43 6.59
C SER A 94 5.89 -11.20 6.75
N GLY A 95 5.17 -12.31 7.02
CA GLY A 95 3.83 -12.33 7.60
C GLY A 95 2.78 -11.59 6.79
N LYS A 96 1.93 -12.34 6.08
CA LYS A 96 0.65 -11.85 5.55
C LYS A 96 0.04 -10.88 6.59
N PRO A 97 -0.27 -9.62 6.25
CA PRO A 97 -1.28 -8.93 7.04
C PRO A 97 -2.51 -9.84 6.94
N ASN A 98 -2.87 -10.47 8.05
CA ASN A 98 -4.20 -11.05 8.16
C ASN A 98 -5.13 -9.86 7.98
N LEU A 99 -5.67 -9.69 6.77
CA LEU A 99 -7.00 -9.13 6.62
C LEU A 99 -7.85 -10.04 7.49
N ARG A 100 -8.08 -9.66 8.75
CA ARG A 100 -9.14 -10.26 9.54
C ARG A 100 -10.39 -9.95 8.76
N GLU A 101 -10.96 -10.97 8.14
CA GLU A 101 -12.39 -11.00 7.88
C GLU A 101 -13.05 -10.71 9.23
N SER A 102 -13.48 -9.47 9.43
CA SER A 102 -14.39 -9.14 10.52
C SER A 102 -15.73 -9.73 10.10
N ASN A 103 -15.86 -11.04 10.23
CA ASN A 103 -17.16 -11.69 10.26
C ASN A 103 -17.86 -11.16 11.51
N THR A 104 -18.70 -10.16 11.32
CA THR A 104 -19.74 -9.79 12.27
C THR A 104 -20.76 -10.93 12.25
N GLU A 105 -20.51 -11.96 13.06
CA GLU A 105 -21.54 -12.94 13.40
C GLU A 105 -22.53 -12.30 14.38
N LYS A 106 -23.69 -11.95 13.80
CA LYS A 106 -25.06 -11.97 14.29
C LYS A 106 -25.37 -11.66 15.76
#